data_AF-A0A2V9CZP0-F1
#
_entry.id   AF-A0A2V9CZP0-F1
#
_cell.length_a   1.000
_cell.length_b   1.000
_cell.length_c   1.000
_cell.angle_alpha   90.00
_cell.angle_beta   90.00
_cell.angle_gamma   90.00
#
_symmetry.space_group_name_H-M   'P 1'
#
loop_
_entity.id
_entity.type
_entity.pdbx_description
1 polymer ?
#
loop_
_entity_poly.entity_id
_entity_poly.type
_entity_poly.pdbx_seq_one_letter_code
_entity_poly.pdbx_strand_id
1 'polypeptide(L)'
;METSPSTVARQHEISAWQRWLHHPESMLLHRALFQLHLWVGMVASIYLLCMSVSGSIIVFRNELEVSADPHSRLFRAVEWLVDFHANLLHGDAGRRLNGIGATCLTLLCLTGAVIWWPGVAHWRRSLTVNWRSSLARINWDLHNVLGFWCFLFVMVWGISGTYFSFPQLFNSLGDQILTWLSNLHFGRFNVLTEALWALLGLVPAVLAFTGMFMCCHRLLVRKGAPLPK
;
A
#
# COMPACT_ATOMS: atom_id res chain seq x y z
N MET A 1 11.32 -54.85 28.84
CA MET A 1 9.90 -54.86 28.45
C MET A 1 9.51 -53.39 28.31
N GLU A 2 9.15 -53.01 27.09
CA GLU A 2 8.46 -51.78 26.69
C GLU A 2 9.09 -50.41 27.03
N THR A 3 9.90 -49.92 26.09
CA THR A 3 10.03 -48.48 25.86
C THR A 3 8.65 -47.95 25.45
N SER A 4 8.01 -47.21 26.36
CA SER A 4 6.69 -46.61 26.16
C SER A 4 6.59 -45.89 24.80
N PRO A 5 5.63 -46.25 23.92
CA PRO A 5 5.39 -45.57 22.64
C PRO A 5 4.91 -44.11 22.76
N SER A 6 4.79 -43.56 23.97
CA SER A 6 4.00 -42.35 24.24
C SER A 6 4.71 -41.00 24.02
N THR A 7 6.02 -40.99 23.74
CA THR A 7 6.78 -39.75 23.48
C THR A 7 7.03 -39.47 22.00
N VAL A 8 7.07 -40.50 21.15
CA VAL A 8 7.33 -40.33 19.71
C VAL A 8 6.04 -40.03 18.92
N ALA A 9 4.88 -40.49 19.41
CA ALA A 9 3.58 -40.31 18.74
C ALA A 9 2.83 -39.00 19.08
N ARG A 10 3.39 -38.12 19.92
CA ARG A 10 2.75 -36.84 20.30
C ARG A 10 3.20 -35.64 19.45
N GLN A 11 3.90 -35.90 18.34
CA GLN A 11 4.09 -34.92 17.26
C GLN A 11 2.94 -34.98 16.24
N HIS A 12 1.72 -35.22 16.71
CA HIS A 12 0.52 -35.17 15.89
C HIS A 12 0.27 -33.71 15.47
N GLU A 13 0.87 -33.36 14.35
CA GLU A 13 0.41 -32.42 13.34
C GLU A 13 -0.34 -31.20 13.87
N ILE A 14 0.40 -30.18 14.30
CA ILE A 14 -0.17 -28.84 14.40
C ILE A 14 -0.73 -28.51 13.01
N SER A 15 -2.06 -28.39 12.94
CA SER A 15 -2.77 -28.14 11.69
C SER A 15 -2.17 -26.92 10.98
N ALA A 16 -2.23 -26.87 9.64
CA ALA A 16 -1.76 -25.72 8.89
C ALA A 16 -2.38 -24.40 9.39
N TRP A 17 -3.64 -24.46 9.84
CA TRP A 17 -4.36 -23.37 10.47
C TRP A 17 -3.74 -22.91 11.80
N GLN A 18 -3.45 -23.84 12.72
CA GLN A 18 -2.79 -23.51 13.99
C GLN A 18 -1.38 -22.96 13.76
N ARG A 19 -0.65 -23.50 12.79
CA ARG A 19 0.67 -22.95 12.41
C ARG A 19 0.56 -21.53 11.90
N TRP A 20 -0.42 -21.22 11.04
CA TRP A 20 -0.65 -19.86 10.57
C TRP A 20 -1.06 -18.89 11.70
N LEU A 21 -1.89 -19.34 12.63
CA LEU A 21 -2.35 -18.52 13.76
C LEU A 21 -1.24 -18.12 14.72
N HIS A 22 -0.26 -19.00 14.97
CA HIS A 22 0.79 -18.79 15.96
C HIS A 22 2.16 -18.44 15.35
N HIS A 23 2.54 -19.08 14.24
CA HIS A 23 3.86 -19.00 13.61
C HIS A 23 3.75 -18.90 12.07
N PRO A 24 3.08 -17.86 11.54
CA PRO A 24 2.87 -17.71 10.09
C PRO A 24 4.20 -17.67 9.31
N GLU A 25 5.28 -17.17 9.90
CA GLU A 25 6.63 -17.09 9.33
C GLU A 25 7.26 -18.46 9.00
N SER A 26 6.79 -19.53 9.63
CA SER A 26 7.25 -20.90 9.35
C SER A 26 6.76 -21.40 7.98
N MET A 27 5.67 -20.84 7.46
CA MET A 27 5.04 -21.28 6.22
C MET A 27 5.81 -20.79 4.99
N LEU A 28 5.92 -21.64 3.96
CA LEU A 28 6.55 -21.26 2.68
C LEU A 28 5.77 -20.14 1.98
N LEU A 29 4.43 -20.21 2.00
CA LEU A 29 3.57 -19.21 1.38
C LEU A 29 3.81 -17.81 1.97
N HIS A 30 3.79 -17.68 3.30
CA HIS A 30 4.02 -16.39 3.96
C HIS A 30 5.40 -15.82 3.61
N ARG A 31 6.45 -16.66 3.61
CA ARG A 31 7.81 -16.26 3.20
C ARG A 31 7.88 -15.84 1.74
N ALA A 32 7.21 -16.55 0.84
CA ALA A 32 7.17 -16.22 -0.59
C ALA A 32 6.44 -14.89 -0.83
N LEU A 33 5.26 -14.72 -0.23
CA LEU A 33 4.49 -13.48 -0.30
C LEU A 33 5.28 -12.29 0.26
N PHE A 34 6.00 -12.47 1.35
CA PHE A 34 6.86 -11.43 1.92
C PHE A 34 7.95 -10.99 0.92
N GLN A 35 8.61 -11.94 0.25
CA GLN A 35 9.65 -11.60 -0.74
C GLN A 35 9.04 -10.92 -1.98
N LEU A 36 7.89 -11.41 -2.46
CA LEU A 36 7.19 -10.80 -3.59
C LEU A 36 6.79 -9.37 -3.24
N HIS A 37 6.13 -9.16 -2.09
CA HIS A 37 5.73 -7.85 -1.62
C HIS A 37 6.93 -6.89 -1.50
N LEU A 38 8.04 -7.38 -0.93
CA LEU A 38 9.26 -6.58 -0.77
C LEU A 38 9.83 -6.12 -2.12
N TRP A 39 10.01 -7.03 -3.08
CA TRP A 39 10.64 -6.70 -4.37
C TRP A 39 9.71 -5.87 -5.26
N VAL A 40 8.43 -6.23 -5.34
CA VAL A 40 7.45 -5.46 -6.09
C VAL A 40 7.30 -4.06 -5.50
N GLY A 41 7.22 -3.94 -4.17
CA GLY A 41 7.15 -2.66 -3.47
C GLY A 41 8.40 -1.80 -3.70
N MET A 42 9.59 -2.39 -3.74
CA MET A 42 10.83 -1.68 -4.06
C MET A 42 10.79 -1.11 -5.49
N VAL A 43 10.44 -1.91 -6.48
CA VAL A 43 10.39 -1.46 -7.89
C VAL A 43 9.31 -0.38 -8.08
N ALA A 44 8.18 -0.53 -7.40
CA ALA A 44 7.05 0.39 -7.52
C ALA A 44 7.20 1.68 -6.69
N SER A 45 8.17 1.80 -5.79
CA SER A 45 8.14 2.82 -4.74
C SER A 45 8.17 4.26 -5.27
N ILE A 46 9.01 4.54 -6.28
CA ILE A 46 9.14 5.88 -6.86
C ILE A 46 7.84 6.26 -7.55
N TYR A 47 7.27 5.32 -8.32
CA TYR A 47 5.97 5.48 -8.95
C TYR A 47 4.86 5.77 -7.93
N LEU A 48 4.75 4.95 -6.87
CA LEU A 48 3.75 5.11 -5.83
C LEU A 48 3.90 6.43 -5.06
N LEU A 49 5.14 6.86 -4.80
CA LEU A 49 5.42 8.16 -4.20
C LEU A 49 4.92 9.30 -5.09
N CYS A 50 5.23 9.27 -6.39
CA CYS A 50 4.76 10.28 -7.33
C CYS A 50 3.23 10.32 -7.43
N MET A 51 2.57 9.16 -7.56
CA MET A 51 1.10 9.10 -7.68
C MET A 51 0.39 9.54 -6.41
N SER A 52 0.93 9.18 -5.24
CA SER A 52 0.37 9.57 -3.95
C SER A 52 0.50 11.08 -3.69
N VAL A 53 1.67 11.65 -4.01
CA VAL A 53 1.89 13.11 -3.87
C VAL A 53 1.03 13.88 -4.87
N SER A 54 1.03 13.49 -6.15
CA SER A 54 0.19 14.16 -7.15
C SER A 54 -1.30 14.02 -6.83
N GLY A 55 -1.74 12.82 -6.42
CA GLY A 55 -3.11 12.53 -6.02
C GLY A 55 -3.59 13.41 -4.88
N SER A 56 -2.76 13.58 -3.85
CA SER A 56 -3.06 14.43 -2.69
C SER A 56 -3.23 15.91 -3.05
N ILE A 57 -2.46 16.39 -4.04
CA ILE A 57 -2.53 17.78 -4.51
C ILE A 57 -3.78 18.01 -5.36
N ILE A 58 -4.13 17.07 -6.25
CA ILE A 58 -5.26 17.24 -7.18
C ILE A 58 -6.63 17.05 -6.55
N VAL A 59 -6.73 16.63 -5.27
CA VAL A 59 -8.02 16.51 -4.56
C VAL A 59 -8.81 17.82 -4.66
N PHE A 60 -8.12 18.97 -4.52
CA PHE A 60 -8.73 20.30 -4.54
C PHE A 60 -8.95 20.89 -5.95
N ARG A 61 -8.86 20.07 -7.00
CA ARG A 61 -8.96 20.55 -8.39
C ARG A 61 -10.25 21.33 -8.62
N ASN A 62 -11.39 20.79 -8.18
CA ASN A 62 -12.71 21.39 -8.49
C ASN A 62 -12.84 22.79 -7.88
N GLU A 63 -12.35 22.97 -6.66
CA GLU A 63 -12.40 24.22 -5.89
C GLU A 63 -11.49 25.26 -6.55
N LEU A 64 -10.31 24.81 -7.01
CA LEU A 64 -9.36 25.64 -7.75
C LEU A 64 -9.92 26.03 -9.11
N GLU A 65 -10.58 25.13 -9.84
CA GLU A 65 -11.18 25.44 -11.15
C GLU A 65 -12.33 26.45 -11.06
N VAL A 66 -13.17 26.35 -10.02
CA VAL A 66 -14.26 27.31 -9.81
C VAL A 66 -13.74 28.70 -9.44
N SER A 67 -12.59 28.77 -8.75
CA SER A 67 -12.07 30.01 -8.17
C SER A 67 -10.98 30.69 -9.02
N ALA A 68 -10.28 29.94 -9.89
CA ALA A 68 -9.12 30.43 -10.63
C ALA A 68 -9.49 30.91 -12.03
N ASP A 69 -8.80 31.96 -12.49
CA ASP A 69 -8.82 32.37 -13.90
C ASP A 69 -8.24 31.24 -14.79
N PRO A 70 -8.96 30.79 -15.84
CA PRO A 70 -8.49 29.76 -16.77
C PRO A 70 -7.14 30.08 -17.45
N HIS A 71 -6.76 31.37 -17.53
CA HIS A 71 -5.49 31.79 -18.11
C HIS A 71 -4.33 31.88 -17.09
N SER A 72 -4.61 31.63 -15.81
CA SER A 72 -3.62 31.69 -14.75
C SER A 72 -2.54 30.60 -14.87
N ARG A 73 -1.34 30.89 -14.34
CA ARG A 73 -0.24 29.91 -14.25
C ARG A 73 -0.62 28.71 -13.37
N LEU A 74 -1.42 28.96 -12.33
CA LEU A 74 -1.87 27.94 -11.38
C LEU A 74 -2.79 26.93 -12.06
N PHE A 75 -3.80 27.40 -12.81
CA PHE A 75 -4.72 26.53 -13.55
C PHE A 75 -3.96 25.57 -14.48
N ARG A 76 -3.02 26.09 -15.29
CA ARG A 76 -2.18 25.24 -16.17
C ARG A 76 -1.33 24.22 -15.41
N ALA A 77 -0.81 24.59 -14.24
CA ALA A 77 -0.01 23.67 -13.42
C ALA A 77 -0.87 22.55 -12.83
N VAL A 78 -2.11 22.85 -12.41
CA VAL A 78 -3.06 21.85 -11.92
C VAL A 78 -3.46 20.90 -13.04
N GLU A 79 -3.80 21.41 -14.23
CA GLU A 79 -4.15 20.56 -15.37
C GLU A 79 -2.99 19.66 -15.83
N TRP A 80 -1.77 20.20 -15.84
CA TRP A 80 -0.57 19.38 -16.08
C TRP A 80 -0.41 18.29 -15.02
N LEU A 81 -0.65 18.60 -13.74
CA LEU A 81 -0.54 17.63 -12.65
C LEU A 81 -1.64 16.54 -12.73
N VAL A 82 -2.85 16.91 -13.16
CA VAL A 82 -3.95 15.98 -13.42
C VAL A 82 -3.60 15.05 -14.56
N ASP A 83 -3.06 15.57 -15.66
CA ASP A 83 -2.62 14.74 -16.79
C ASP A 83 -1.44 13.83 -16.41
N PHE A 84 -0.53 14.31 -15.55
CA PHE A 84 0.51 13.47 -14.97
C PHE A 84 -0.07 12.35 -14.09
N HIS A 85 -0.98 12.67 -13.18
CA HIS A 85 -1.57 11.68 -12.26
C HIS A 85 -2.47 10.67 -12.98
N ALA A 86 -3.26 11.09 -13.97
CA ALA A 86 -4.22 10.23 -14.66
C ALA A 86 -3.61 9.48 -15.85
N ASN A 87 -2.78 10.18 -16.64
CA ASN A 87 -2.30 9.72 -17.94
C ASN A 87 -0.77 9.66 -18.03
N LEU A 88 -0.02 9.91 -16.96
CA LEU A 88 1.46 9.98 -16.98
C LEU A 88 2.03 10.89 -18.08
N LEU A 89 1.28 11.92 -18.49
CA LEU A 89 1.61 12.82 -19.61
C LEU A 89 1.77 12.11 -20.97
N HIS A 90 1.17 10.93 -21.13
CA HIS A 90 1.31 10.11 -22.34
C HIS A 90 -0.02 9.54 -22.85
N GLY A 91 -1.12 10.28 -22.62
CA GLY A 91 -2.46 9.95 -23.08
C GLY A 91 -2.88 8.53 -22.68
N ASP A 92 -3.44 7.79 -23.64
CA ASP A 92 -3.96 6.44 -23.42
C ASP A 92 -2.90 5.43 -22.95
N ALA A 93 -1.68 5.52 -23.49
CA ALA A 93 -0.61 4.60 -23.11
C ALA A 93 -0.19 4.82 -21.65
N GLY A 94 -0.06 6.07 -21.24
CA GLY A 94 0.25 6.40 -19.85
C GLY A 94 -0.92 6.09 -18.90
N ARG A 95 -2.17 6.27 -19.32
CA ARG A 95 -3.35 5.80 -18.56
C ARG A 95 -3.34 4.30 -18.33
N ARG A 96 -3.00 3.49 -19.34
CA ARG A 96 -2.86 2.03 -19.19
C ARG A 96 -1.75 1.67 -18.21
N LEU A 97 -0.59 2.31 -18.31
CA LEU A 97 0.52 2.12 -17.36
C LEU A 97 0.11 2.49 -15.93
N ASN A 98 -0.58 3.61 -15.75
CA ASN A 98 -1.12 4.03 -14.46
C ASN A 98 -2.11 3.00 -13.89
N GLY A 99 -2.94 2.41 -14.75
CA GLY A 99 -3.86 1.32 -14.38
C GLY A 99 -3.12 0.06 -13.91
N ILE A 100 -2.03 -0.32 -14.59
CA ILE A 100 -1.16 -1.43 -14.16
C ILE A 100 -0.55 -1.12 -12.80
N GLY A 101 -0.08 0.11 -12.59
CA GLY A 101 0.45 0.54 -11.30
C GLY A 101 -0.59 0.54 -10.18
N ALA A 102 -1.83 0.94 -10.45
CA ALA A 102 -2.95 0.86 -9.51
C ALA A 102 -3.35 -0.61 -9.20
N THR A 103 -3.30 -1.49 -10.20
CA THR A 103 -3.49 -2.94 -10.00
C THR A 103 -2.37 -3.50 -9.13
N CYS A 104 -1.13 -3.09 -9.37
CA CYS A 104 0.03 -3.46 -8.58
C CYS A 104 -0.12 -3.00 -7.12
N LEU A 105 -0.59 -1.77 -6.87
CA LEU A 105 -0.92 -1.27 -5.54
C LEU A 105 -1.98 -2.14 -4.85
N THR A 106 -3.04 -2.51 -5.57
CA THR A 106 -4.09 -3.41 -5.06
C THR A 106 -3.50 -4.76 -4.62
N LEU A 107 -2.64 -5.36 -5.45
CA LEU A 107 -1.96 -6.62 -5.12
C LEU A 107 -0.98 -6.47 -3.95
N LEU A 108 -0.27 -5.33 -3.86
CA LEU A 108 0.56 -5.02 -2.70
C LEU A 108 -0.27 -4.92 -1.42
N CYS A 109 -1.46 -4.31 -1.46
CA CYS A 109 -2.37 -4.30 -0.32
C CYS A 109 -2.83 -5.71 0.06
N LEU A 110 -3.26 -6.53 -0.90
CA LEU A 110 -3.71 -7.91 -0.63
C LEU A 110 -2.59 -8.76 -0.02
N THR A 111 -1.40 -8.72 -0.60
CA THR A 111 -0.23 -9.42 -0.05
C THR A 111 0.17 -8.86 1.30
N GLY A 112 0.12 -7.54 1.47
CA GLY A 112 0.33 -6.80 2.73
C GLY A 112 -0.58 -7.29 3.85
N ALA A 113 -1.88 -7.45 3.58
CA ALA A 113 -2.84 -7.95 4.56
C ALA A 113 -2.52 -9.38 5.03
N VAL A 114 -2.06 -10.24 4.12
CA VAL A 114 -1.68 -11.63 4.46
C VAL A 114 -0.38 -11.67 5.27
N ILE A 115 0.62 -10.86 4.92
CA ILE A 115 1.90 -10.85 5.62
C ILE A 115 1.88 -10.06 6.93
N TRP A 116 0.93 -9.14 7.09
CA TRP A 116 0.82 -8.29 8.27
C TRP A 116 0.60 -9.12 9.55
N TRP A 117 -0.12 -10.23 9.46
CA TRP A 117 -0.44 -11.07 10.62
C TRP A 117 0.83 -11.63 11.28
N PRO A 118 1.18 -11.21 12.51
CA PRO A 118 2.43 -11.59 13.18
C PRO A 118 2.23 -12.78 14.16
N GLY A 119 1.04 -13.38 14.18
CA GLY A 119 0.63 -14.40 15.15
C GLY A 119 -0.09 -13.84 16.39
N VAL A 120 -0.91 -14.68 17.02
CA VAL A 120 -1.79 -14.31 18.15
C VAL A 120 -1.06 -13.81 19.39
N ALA A 121 0.21 -14.17 19.58
CA ALA A 121 0.99 -13.71 20.73
C ALA A 121 1.43 -12.24 20.60
N HIS A 122 1.50 -11.70 19.38
CA HIS A 122 2.17 -10.43 19.09
C HIS A 122 1.31 -9.42 18.31
N TRP A 123 0.09 -9.76 17.91
CA TRP A 123 -0.77 -8.89 17.10
C TRP A 123 -0.96 -7.49 17.69
N ARG A 124 -1.16 -7.37 19.02
CA ARG A 124 -1.34 -6.06 19.68
C ARG A 124 -0.14 -5.14 19.50
N ARG A 125 1.08 -5.70 19.51
CA ARG A 125 2.31 -4.94 19.31
C ARG A 125 2.42 -4.38 17.89
N SER A 126 1.88 -5.10 16.90
CA SER A 126 1.90 -4.70 15.49
C SER A 126 0.96 -3.52 15.18
N LEU A 127 0.08 -3.16 16.12
CA LEU A 127 -0.84 -2.02 16.01
C LEU A 127 -0.28 -0.70 16.54
N THR A 128 0.93 -0.71 17.10
CA THR A 128 1.52 0.46 17.79
C THR A 128 2.97 0.71 17.38
N VAL A 129 3.41 1.96 17.43
CA VAL A 129 4.80 2.37 17.16
C VAL A 129 5.57 2.53 18.46
N ASN A 130 6.73 1.88 18.59
CA ASN A 130 7.63 2.10 19.72
C ASN A 130 8.69 3.16 19.38
N TRP A 131 8.38 4.42 19.74
CA TRP A 131 9.24 5.59 19.49
C TRP A 131 10.59 5.58 20.20
N ARG A 132 10.81 4.70 21.19
CA ARG A 132 12.08 4.58 21.92
C ARG A 132 13.04 3.55 21.31
N SER A 133 12.76 3.08 20.09
CA SER A 133 13.54 2.04 19.39
C SER A 133 14.51 2.63 18.36
N SER A 134 15.34 1.78 17.75
CA SER A 134 16.20 2.18 16.63
C SER A 134 15.38 2.67 15.42
N LEU A 135 15.97 3.52 14.58
CA LEU A 135 15.29 4.06 13.39
C LEU A 135 14.77 2.97 12.45
N ALA A 136 15.54 1.89 12.25
CA ALA A 136 15.09 0.75 11.46
C ALA A 136 13.84 0.07 12.06
N ARG A 137 13.76 0.00 13.39
CA ARG A 137 12.59 -0.54 14.09
C ARG A 137 11.39 0.40 14.01
N ILE A 138 11.59 1.70 14.21
CA ILE A 138 10.54 2.71 14.07
C ILE A 138 9.97 2.69 12.65
N ASN A 139 10.83 2.63 11.62
CA ASN A 139 10.40 2.54 10.23
C ASN A 139 9.57 1.27 9.95
N TRP A 140 10.00 0.12 10.48
CA TRP A 140 9.26 -1.13 10.39
C TRP A 140 7.89 -1.04 11.08
N ASP A 141 7.85 -0.50 12.29
CA ASP A 141 6.60 -0.35 13.04
C ASP A 141 5.67 0.66 12.31
N LEU A 142 6.19 1.78 11.78
CA LEU A 142 5.42 2.73 10.97
C LEU A 142 4.81 2.09 9.72
N HIS A 143 5.58 1.32 8.96
CA HIS A 143 5.07 0.64 7.77
C HIS A 143 3.93 -0.32 8.10
N ASN A 144 4.06 -1.09 9.20
CA ASN A 144 3.01 -2.01 9.63
C ASN A 144 1.77 -1.29 10.16
N VAL A 145 1.95 -0.28 11.01
CA VAL A 145 0.84 0.46 11.64
C VAL A 145 0.05 1.22 10.58
N LEU A 146 0.73 1.96 9.70
CA LEU A 146 0.06 2.67 8.60
C LEU A 146 -0.58 1.69 7.62
N GLY A 147 0.12 0.60 7.27
CA GLY A 147 -0.39 -0.42 6.36
C GLY A 147 -1.69 -1.06 6.88
N PHE A 148 -1.77 -1.30 8.19
CA PHE A 148 -2.96 -1.86 8.83
C PHE A 148 -4.10 -0.84 8.94
N TRP A 149 -3.86 0.31 9.59
CA TRP A 149 -4.93 1.27 9.88
C TRP A 149 -5.46 1.97 8.63
N CYS A 150 -4.62 2.14 7.61
CA CYS A 150 -5.02 2.75 6.35
C CYS A 150 -5.31 1.74 5.25
N PHE A 151 -5.31 0.43 5.54
CA PHE A 151 -5.46 -0.65 4.57
C PHE A 151 -6.62 -0.42 3.59
N LEU A 152 -7.83 -0.17 4.13
CA LEU A 152 -9.03 -0.02 3.30
C LEU A 152 -8.96 1.23 2.41
N PHE A 153 -8.39 2.33 2.91
CA PHE A 153 -8.23 3.55 2.11
C PHE A 153 -7.26 3.32 0.95
N VAL A 154 -6.09 2.73 1.23
CA VAL A 154 -5.09 2.41 0.18
C VAL A 154 -5.65 1.41 -0.82
N MET A 155 -6.39 0.40 -0.36
CA MET A 155 -7.07 -0.56 -1.23
C MET A 155 -8.09 0.11 -2.15
N VAL A 156 -8.90 1.04 -1.62
CA VAL A 156 -9.88 1.80 -2.41
C VAL A 156 -9.19 2.57 -3.52
N TRP A 157 -8.08 3.29 -3.26
CA TRP A 157 -7.32 4.00 -4.31
C TRP A 157 -6.73 3.07 -5.36
N GLY A 158 -6.23 1.90 -4.97
CA GLY A 158 -5.75 0.88 -5.91
C GLY A 158 -6.85 0.36 -6.84
N ILE A 159 -8.01 0.00 -6.28
CA ILE A 159 -9.15 -0.53 -7.03
C ILE A 159 -9.73 0.54 -7.95
N SER A 160 -9.98 1.75 -7.43
CA SER A 160 -10.54 2.85 -8.21
C SER A 160 -9.60 3.35 -9.30
N GLY A 161 -8.28 3.42 -9.05
CA GLY A 161 -7.31 3.73 -10.10
C GLY A 161 -7.29 2.66 -11.20
N THR A 162 -7.44 1.39 -10.84
CA THR A 162 -7.59 0.29 -11.82
C THR A 162 -8.87 0.47 -12.63
N TYR A 163 -9.99 0.84 -11.99
CA TYR A 163 -11.26 1.12 -12.64
C TYR A 163 -11.18 2.28 -13.65
N PHE A 164 -10.54 3.40 -13.30
CA PHE A 164 -10.43 4.55 -14.21
C PHE A 164 -9.58 4.29 -15.46
N SER A 165 -8.69 3.29 -15.43
CA SER A 165 -7.88 2.88 -16.56
C SER A 165 -8.45 1.68 -17.33
N PHE A 166 -9.16 0.79 -16.64
CA PHE A 166 -9.72 -0.45 -17.18
C PHE A 166 -11.20 -0.64 -16.76
N PRO A 167 -12.11 0.27 -17.17
CA PRO A 167 -13.51 0.23 -16.75
C PRO A 167 -14.22 -1.08 -17.11
N GLN A 168 -13.80 -1.74 -18.20
CA GLN A 168 -14.34 -3.01 -18.66
C GLN A 168 -14.27 -4.13 -17.62
N LEU A 169 -13.29 -4.11 -16.71
CA LEU A 169 -13.17 -5.09 -15.62
C LEU A 169 -14.30 -4.96 -14.59
N PHE A 170 -15.00 -3.82 -14.58
CA PHE A 170 -16.01 -3.44 -13.60
C PHE A 170 -17.41 -3.29 -14.21
N ASN A 171 -17.59 -3.56 -15.51
CA ASN A 171 -18.88 -3.42 -16.21
C ASN A 171 -20.04 -4.24 -15.60
N SER A 172 -19.72 -5.29 -14.85
CA SER A 172 -20.70 -6.12 -14.13
C SER A 172 -21.19 -5.49 -12.82
N LEU A 173 -20.52 -4.45 -12.33
CA LEU A 173 -20.94 -3.69 -11.17
C LEU A 173 -21.98 -2.66 -11.57
N GLY A 174 -23.04 -2.51 -10.77
CA GLY A 174 -24.06 -1.49 -11.04
C GLY A 174 -23.52 -0.07 -10.91
N ASP A 175 -24.08 0.87 -11.69
CA ASP A 175 -23.66 2.28 -11.78
C ASP A 175 -23.50 2.94 -10.40
N GLN A 176 -24.41 2.65 -9.48
CA GLN A 176 -24.37 3.18 -8.12
C GLN A 176 -23.06 2.83 -7.40
N ILE A 177 -22.56 1.60 -7.56
CA ILE A 177 -21.30 1.15 -6.95
C ILE A 177 -20.12 1.90 -7.57
N LEU A 178 -20.13 2.07 -8.89
CA LEU A 178 -19.08 2.81 -9.61
C LEU A 178 -19.04 4.29 -9.22
N THR A 179 -20.21 4.90 -9.01
CA THR A 179 -20.31 6.27 -8.47
C THR A 179 -19.73 6.35 -7.06
N TRP A 180 -20.07 5.42 -6.17
CA TRP A 180 -19.48 5.38 -4.83
C TRP A 180 -17.97 5.18 -4.87
N LEU A 181 -17.46 4.30 -5.73
CA LEU A 181 -16.04 4.07 -5.92
C LEU A 181 -15.32 5.33 -6.39
N SER A 182 -15.92 6.07 -7.33
CA SER A 182 -15.40 7.37 -7.79
C SER A 182 -15.41 8.42 -6.66
N ASN A 183 -16.51 8.56 -5.93
CA ASN A 183 -16.60 9.50 -4.81
C ASN A 183 -15.58 9.17 -3.70
N LEU A 184 -15.40 7.89 -3.39
CA LEU A 184 -14.41 7.41 -2.44
C LEU A 184 -12.98 7.59 -2.92
N HIS A 185 -12.70 7.58 -4.22
CA HIS A 185 -11.36 7.89 -4.74
C HIS A 185 -10.99 9.34 -4.45
N PHE A 186 -11.91 10.27 -4.74
CA PHE A 186 -11.66 11.71 -4.63
C PHE A 186 -11.99 12.31 -3.26
N GLY A 187 -12.70 11.59 -2.37
CA GLY A 187 -13.14 12.13 -1.08
C GLY A 187 -14.29 13.13 -1.18
N ARG A 188 -15.07 13.09 -2.27
CA ARG A 188 -16.12 14.08 -2.63
C ARG A 188 -17.42 13.89 -1.85
N PHE A 189 -17.37 14.11 -0.55
CA PHE A 189 -18.55 14.14 0.32
C PHE A 189 -18.79 15.54 0.90
N ASN A 190 -17.73 16.24 1.28
CA ASN A 190 -17.69 17.64 1.69
C ASN A 190 -16.23 18.13 1.77
N VAL A 191 -16.02 19.42 2.04
CA VAL A 191 -14.68 20.04 2.12
C VAL A 191 -13.80 19.43 3.22
N LEU A 192 -14.39 19.03 4.36
CA LEU A 192 -13.62 18.39 5.43
C LEU A 192 -13.12 17.01 4.98
N THR A 193 -13.94 16.21 4.29
CA THR A 193 -13.51 14.90 3.79
C THR A 193 -12.46 15.04 2.71
N GLU A 194 -12.53 16.05 1.84
CA GLU A 194 -11.49 16.35 0.84
C GLU A 194 -10.15 16.68 1.51
N ALA A 195 -10.16 17.55 2.52
CA ALA A 195 -8.95 17.88 3.28
C ALA A 195 -8.35 16.65 3.98
N LEU A 196 -9.20 15.81 4.58
CA LEU A 196 -8.76 14.54 5.17
C LEU A 196 -8.23 13.56 4.12
N TRP A 197 -8.85 13.50 2.94
CA TRP A 197 -8.42 12.66 1.82
C TRP A 197 -7.07 13.12 1.25
N ALA A 198 -6.83 14.42 1.19
CA ALA A 198 -5.54 14.96 0.77
C ALA A 198 -4.42 14.53 1.74
N LEU A 199 -4.69 14.50 3.05
CA LEU A 199 -3.73 14.04 4.06
C LEU A 199 -3.54 12.52 4.02
N LEU A 200 -4.63 11.75 3.99
CA LEU A 200 -4.58 10.29 3.90
C LEU A 200 -4.00 9.80 2.57
N GLY A 201 -4.17 10.59 1.52
CA GLY A 201 -3.62 10.35 0.18
C GLY A 201 -2.10 10.32 0.15
N LEU A 202 -1.41 10.83 1.19
CA LEU A 202 0.05 10.75 1.36
C LEU A 202 0.51 9.43 2.01
N VAL A 203 -0.40 8.65 2.60
CA VAL A 203 -0.05 7.38 3.25
C VAL A 203 0.64 6.39 2.29
N PRO A 204 0.19 6.19 1.03
CA PRO A 204 0.91 5.34 0.10
C PRO A 204 2.34 5.82 -0.18
N ALA A 205 2.60 7.13 -0.23
CA ALA A 205 3.97 7.66 -0.35
C ALA A 205 4.83 7.31 0.88
N VAL A 206 4.28 7.44 2.09
CA VAL A 206 4.98 7.05 3.33
C VAL A 206 5.24 5.54 3.35
N LEU A 207 4.27 4.72 2.96
CA LEU A 207 4.44 3.26 2.85
C LEU A 207 5.50 2.89 1.81
N ALA A 208 5.48 3.54 0.64
CA ALA A 208 6.49 3.34 -0.41
C ALA A 208 7.90 3.70 0.07
N PHE A 209 8.05 4.85 0.74
CA PHE A 209 9.32 5.30 1.29
C PHE A 209 9.84 4.36 2.40
N THR A 210 8.98 4.03 3.38
CA THR A 210 9.35 3.14 4.49
C THR A 210 9.65 1.72 4.00
N GLY A 211 8.93 1.21 3.01
CA GLY A 211 9.18 -0.09 2.39
C GLY A 211 10.49 -0.14 1.58
N MET A 212 10.76 0.91 0.80
CA MET A 212 12.05 1.08 0.10
C MET A 212 13.21 1.12 1.10
N PHE A 213 13.09 1.88 2.19
CA PHE A 213 14.10 1.91 3.26
C PHE A 213 14.36 0.52 3.84
N MET A 214 13.31 -0.26 4.13
CA MET A 214 13.44 -1.64 4.62
C MET A 214 14.17 -2.54 3.62
N CYS A 215 13.86 -2.43 2.33
CA CYS A 215 14.52 -3.21 1.29
C CYS A 215 16.01 -2.85 1.18
N CYS A 216 16.32 -1.56 1.07
CA CYS A 216 17.69 -1.05 1.01
C CYS A 216 18.48 -1.46 2.25
N HIS A 217 17.92 -1.29 3.45
CA HIS A 217 18.56 -1.69 4.69
C HIS A 217 18.87 -3.20 4.71
N ARG A 218 17.92 -4.04 4.30
CA ARG A 218 18.10 -5.50 4.23
C ARG A 218 19.18 -5.91 3.22
N LEU A 219 19.26 -5.25 2.07
CA LEU A 219 20.27 -5.51 1.04
C LEU A 219 21.68 -5.06 1.47
N LEU A 220 21.78 -3.91 2.13
CA LEU A 220 23.05 -3.37 2.62
C LEU A 220 23.60 -4.19 3.79
N VAL A 221 22.75 -4.61 4.73
CA VAL A 221 23.15 -5.44 5.88
C VAL A 221 23.57 -6.84 5.44
N ARG A 222 22.86 -7.46 4.49
CA ARG A 222 23.23 -8.79 3.96
C ARG A 222 24.58 -8.81 3.23
N LYS A 223 25.01 -7.68 2.66
CA LYS A 223 26.29 -7.57 1.94
C LYS A 223 27.48 -7.18 2.83
N GLY A 224 27.29 -7.01 4.15
CA GLY A 224 28.39 -6.71 5.07
C GLY A 224 29.12 -5.40 4.73
N ALA A 225 28.38 -4.32 4.45
CA ALA A 225 28.98 -3.03 4.10
C ALA A 225 29.95 -2.55 5.22
N PRO A 226 31.25 -2.35 4.92
CA PRO A 226 32.15 -1.66 5.83
C PRO A 226 31.71 -0.20 5.95
N LEU A 227 31.78 0.34 7.17
CA LEU A 227 31.49 1.75 7.45
C LEU A 227 32.41 2.67 6.59
N PRO A 228 31.88 3.76 5.99
CA PRO A 228 32.75 4.83 5.52
C PRO A 228 33.50 5.42 6.72
N LYS A 229 34.83 5.51 6.60
CA LYS A 229 35.72 6.12 7.58
C LYS A 229 35.47 7.62 7.69
#